data_AF-A0A0E3P2Z0-F1
#
_entry.id   AF-A0A0E3P2Z0-F1
#
_cell.length_a   1.000
_cell.length_b   1.000
_cell.length_c   1.000
_cell.angle_alpha   90.00
_cell.angle_beta   90.00
_cell.angle_gamma   90.00
#
_symmetry.space_group_name_H-M   'P 1'
#
loop_
_entity.id
_entity.type
_entity.pdbx_description
1 polymer ?
#
loop_
_entity_poly.entity_id
_entity_poly.type
_entity_poly.pdbx_seq_one_letter_code
_entity_poly.pdbx_strand_id
1 'polypeptide(L)'
;MKNLPEIQVPLTRIYEMSLASVQTNAMVAGVELAVFDRLGKPVRAEELAETCGFDAGTTAEYLNVLTACGLVIKKDGCYRNSPEAEQYLVTGRPTYYGDLILLEYERLAMSPKTIAERVKNGPVFQKDDGNMSSEEFWIQYARSMANWERAGTAQMLADTIASLPEFSSMRKMLDLGGVRA
;
A
#
# COMPACT_ATOMS: atom_id res chain seq x y z
N MET A 1 7.39 -25.99 -39.96
CA MET A 1 7.30 -25.12 -38.76
C MET A 1 5.93 -25.35 -38.13
N LYS A 2 5.82 -25.53 -36.81
CA LYS A 2 4.50 -25.58 -36.16
C LYS A 2 3.89 -24.17 -36.20
N ASN A 3 2.62 -24.07 -36.60
CA ASN A 3 1.90 -22.80 -36.55
C ASN A 3 1.76 -22.37 -35.09
N LEU A 4 2.12 -21.11 -34.82
CA LEU A 4 1.88 -20.50 -33.52
C LEU A 4 0.38 -20.23 -33.33
N PRO A 5 -0.13 -20.28 -32.09
CA PRO A 5 -1.51 -19.97 -31.81
C PRO A 5 -1.82 -18.49 -32.12
N GLU A 6 -3.03 -18.24 -32.61
CA GLU A 6 -3.53 -16.87 -32.82
C GLU A 6 -4.00 -16.29 -31.48
N ILE A 7 -3.52 -15.10 -31.12
CA ILE A 7 -3.83 -14.42 -29.86
C ILE A 7 -4.84 -13.31 -30.12
N GLN A 8 -6.07 -13.49 -29.64
CA GLN A 8 -7.14 -12.49 -29.77
C GLN A 8 -7.20 -11.51 -28.59
N VAL A 9 -6.76 -11.95 -27.40
CA VAL A 9 -6.76 -11.14 -26.17
C VAL A 9 -5.36 -11.19 -25.55
N PRO A 10 -4.74 -10.04 -25.24
CA PRO A 10 -3.41 -10.00 -24.63
C PRO A 10 -3.36 -10.65 -23.24
N LEU A 11 -2.23 -11.29 -22.90
CA LEU A 11 -1.97 -11.85 -21.57
C LEU A 11 -1.75 -10.77 -20.49
N THR A 12 -1.57 -9.50 -20.89
CA THR A 12 -1.11 -8.38 -20.06
C THR A 12 -1.77 -8.33 -18.69
N ARG A 13 -3.11 -8.32 -18.62
CA ARG A 13 -3.83 -8.24 -17.34
C ARG A 13 -3.54 -9.41 -16.41
N ILE A 14 -3.50 -10.64 -16.94
CA ILE A 14 -3.22 -11.84 -16.13
C ILE A 14 -1.77 -11.81 -15.64
N TYR A 15 -0.85 -11.41 -16.52
CA TYR A 15 0.56 -11.25 -16.17
C TYR A 15 0.77 -10.20 -15.06
N GLU A 16 0.16 -9.03 -15.20
CA GLU A 16 0.20 -7.96 -14.19
C GLU A 16 -0.38 -8.45 -12.85
N MET A 17 -1.55 -9.08 -12.87
CA MET A 17 -2.14 -9.65 -11.66
C MET A 17 -1.27 -10.74 -11.03
N SER A 18 -0.57 -11.54 -11.83
CA SER A 18 0.34 -12.58 -11.31
C SER A 18 1.58 -12.00 -10.63
N LEU A 19 1.99 -10.79 -11.01
CA LEU A 19 3.11 -10.06 -10.43
C LEU A 19 2.70 -9.11 -9.30
N ALA A 20 1.41 -8.82 -9.14
CA ALA A 20 0.92 -7.87 -8.15
C ALA A 20 1.39 -8.22 -6.72
N SER A 21 1.44 -9.51 -6.36
CA SER A 21 1.96 -9.92 -5.05
C SER A 21 3.43 -9.58 -4.83
N VAL A 22 4.26 -9.65 -5.88
CA VAL A 22 5.67 -9.25 -5.81
C VAL A 22 5.77 -7.74 -5.55
N GLN A 23 4.97 -6.94 -6.25
CA GLN A 23 4.93 -5.49 -6.07
C GLN A 23 4.43 -5.12 -4.66
N THR A 24 3.35 -5.75 -4.20
CA THR A 24 2.82 -5.55 -2.83
C THR A 24 3.87 -5.90 -1.78
N ASN A 25 4.49 -7.07 -1.88
CA ASN A 25 5.49 -7.50 -0.90
C ASN A 25 6.72 -6.59 -0.90
N ALA A 26 7.16 -6.14 -2.08
CA ALA A 26 8.27 -5.21 -2.19
C ALA A 26 7.93 -3.85 -1.54
N MET A 27 6.73 -3.33 -1.76
CA MET A 27 6.25 -2.08 -1.14
C MET A 27 6.17 -2.21 0.38
N VAL A 28 5.53 -3.26 0.88
CA VAL A 28 5.37 -3.53 2.33
C VAL A 28 6.72 -3.62 3.02
N ALA A 29 7.66 -4.40 2.47
CA ALA A 29 9.02 -4.49 3.01
C ALA A 29 9.72 -3.11 3.06
N GLY A 30 9.41 -2.20 2.13
CA GLY A 30 10.02 -0.87 2.07
C GLY A 30 9.50 0.04 3.16
N VAL A 31 8.22 -0.11 3.49
CA VAL A 31 7.59 0.55 4.64
C VAL A 31 8.15 -0.02 5.94
N GLU A 32 8.26 -1.34 6.09
CA GLU A 32 8.85 -1.99 7.28
C GLU A 32 10.30 -1.56 7.53
N LEU A 33 11.10 -1.45 6.47
CA LEU A 33 12.49 -1.00 6.55
C LEU A 33 12.64 0.53 6.68
N ALA A 34 11.54 1.28 6.61
CA ALA A 34 11.53 2.75 6.52
C ALA A 34 12.48 3.29 5.43
N VAL A 35 12.59 2.57 4.30
CA VAL A 35 13.58 2.91 3.26
C VAL A 35 13.26 4.24 2.58
N PHE A 36 11.98 4.55 2.42
CA PHE A 36 11.50 5.76 1.77
C PHE A 36 11.91 7.04 2.53
N ASP A 37 12.07 6.97 3.85
CA ASP A 37 12.52 8.10 4.69
C ASP A 37 13.95 8.56 4.36
N ARG A 38 14.74 7.67 3.75
CA ARG A 38 16.14 7.93 3.37
C ARG A 38 16.30 8.34 1.91
N LEU A 39 15.23 8.27 1.11
CA LEU A 39 15.27 8.47 -0.33
C LEU A 39 14.63 9.80 -0.79
N GLY A 40 14.35 10.73 0.13
CA GLY A 40 13.88 12.08 -0.23
C GLY A 40 14.90 12.92 -1.03
N LYS A 41 16.18 12.50 -1.01
CA LYS A 41 17.24 13.01 -1.89
C LYS A 41 17.90 11.83 -2.62
N PRO A 42 18.58 12.06 -3.77
CA PRO A 42 19.35 11.01 -4.42
C PRO A 42 20.43 10.43 -3.49
N VAL A 43 20.41 9.12 -3.28
CA VAL A 43 21.36 8.38 -2.43
C VAL A 43 21.87 7.14 -3.18
N ARG A 44 23.13 6.77 -2.99
CA ARG A 44 23.66 5.52 -3.55
C ARG A 44 23.23 4.31 -2.72
N ALA A 45 23.10 3.14 -3.35
CA ALA A 45 22.74 1.93 -2.63
C ALA A 45 23.73 1.59 -1.51
N GLU A 46 25.02 1.82 -1.74
CA GLU A 46 26.07 1.55 -0.76
C GLU A 46 25.97 2.50 0.46
N GLU A 47 25.72 3.78 0.21
CA GLU A 47 25.53 4.80 1.26
C GLU A 47 24.29 4.51 2.11
N LEU A 48 23.20 4.09 1.47
CA LEU A 48 21.98 3.69 2.16
C LEU A 48 22.22 2.45 3.02
N ALA A 49 22.88 1.43 2.45
CA ALA A 49 23.18 0.20 3.15
C ALA A 49 24.06 0.46 4.38
N GLU A 50 25.10 1.28 4.25
CA GLU A 50 25.95 1.69 5.38
C GLU A 50 25.16 2.43 6.46
N THR A 51 24.33 3.41 6.06
CA THR A 51 23.54 4.22 7.00
C THR A 51 22.51 3.40 7.77
N CYS A 52 21.91 2.41 7.12
CA CYS A 52 20.85 1.58 7.68
C CYS A 52 21.35 0.25 8.27
N GLY A 53 22.64 -0.08 8.13
CA GLY A 53 23.20 -1.36 8.54
C GLY A 53 22.69 -2.55 7.72
N PHE A 54 22.37 -2.33 6.44
CA PHE A 54 21.90 -3.37 5.52
C PHE A 54 23.06 -3.99 4.74
N ASP A 55 22.82 -5.15 4.13
CA ASP A 55 23.74 -5.73 3.16
C ASP A 55 23.74 -4.90 1.86
N ALA A 56 24.93 -4.53 1.37
CA ALA A 56 25.07 -3.63 0.23
C ALA A 56 24.54 -4.25 -1.08
N GLY A 57 24.79 -5.54 -1.31
CA GLY A 57 24.34 -6.23 -2.53
C GLY A 57 22.82 -6.35 -2.57
N THR A 58 22.24 -6.86 -1.48
CA THR A 58 20.79 -7.03 -1.32
C THR A 58 20.06 -5.69 -1.37
N THR A 59 20.63 -4.63 -0.78
CA THR A 59 20.06 -3.28 -0.84
C THR A 59 19.99 -2.77 -2.28
N ALA A 60 21.08 -2.93 -3.06
CA ALA A 60 21.09 -2.52 -4.45
C ALA A 60 20.06 -3.27 -5.31
N GLU A 61 19.94 -4.59 -5.11
CA GLU A 61 18.93 -5.41 -5.79
C GLU A 61 17.51 -4.98 -5.41
N TYR A 62 17.26 -4.78 -4.12
CA TYR A 62 15.97 -4.36 -3.62
C TYR A 62 15.54 -2.98 -4.14
N LEU A 63 16.45 -2.01 -4.18
CA LEU A 63 16.19 -0.70 -4.78
C LEU A 63 15.89 -0.79 -6.29
N ASN A 64 16.48 -1.75 -7.01
CA ASN A 64 16.12 -2.02 -8.41
C ASN A 64 14.70 -2.60 -8.52
N VAL A 65 14.29 -3.48 -7.60
CA VAL A 65 12.92 -3.99 -7.54
C VAL A 65 11.94 -2.84 -7.30
N LEU A 66 12.20 -1.98 -6.31
CA LEU A 66 11.38 -0.79 -6.06
C LEU A 66 11.34 0.18 -7.25
N THR A 67 12.45 0.27 -8.00
CA THR A 67 12.49 1.05 -9.25
C THR A 67 11.60 0.43 -10.33
N ALA A 68 11.64 -0.89 -10.50
CA ALA A 68 10.77 -1.61 -11.42
C ALA A 68 9.28 -1.52 -11.03
N CYS A 69 8.99 -1.35 -9.74
CA CYS A 69 7.64 -1.09 -9.23
C CYS A 69 7.21 0.38 -9.38
N GLY A 70 8.08 1.29 -9.81
CA GLY A 70 7.78 2.72 -9.97
C GLY A 70 7.77 3.53 -8.67
N LEU A 71 8.14 2.93 -7.53
CA LEU A 71 8.20 3.60 -6.22
C LEU A 71 9.50 4.39 -6.01
N VAL A 72 10.56 3.99 -6.71
CA VAL A 72 11.89 4.61 -6.65
C VAL A 72 12.33 5.00 -8.06
N ILE A 73 13.00 6.14 -8.19
CA ILE A 73 13.59 6.61 -9.43
C ILE A 73 15.10 6.43 -9.33
N LYS A 74 15.67 5.63 -10.25
CA LYS A 74 17.11 5.46 -10.41
C LYS A 74 17.65 6.42 -11.48
N LYS A 75 18.66 7.21 -11.13
CA LYS A 75 19.34 8.12 -12.06
C LYS A 75 20.82 8.27 -11.67
N ASP A 76 21.72 8.14 -12.64
CA ASP A 76 23.17 8.33 -12.47
C ASP A 76 23.77 7.51 -11.31
N GLY A 77 23.25 6.30 -11.07
CA GLY A 77 23.70 5.41 -9.99
C GLY A 77 23.08 5.70 -8.61
N CYS A 78 22.27 6.75 -8.49
CA CYS A 78 21.56 7.11 -7.26
C CYS A 78 20.07 6.77 -7.35
N TYR A 79 19.44 6.61 -6.19
CA TYR A 79 18.03 6.29 -6.01
C TYR A 79 17.35 7.41 -5.22
N ARG A 80 16.12 7.75 -5.58
CA ARG A 80 15.26 8.68 -4.83
C ARG A 80 13.80 8.25 -4.92
N ASN A 81 12.94 8.72 -4.02
CA ASN A 81 11.51 8.46 -4.09
C ASN A 81 10.90 8.96 -5.41
N SER A 82 9.90 8.22 -5.91
CA SER A 82 8.94 8.78 -6.86
C SER A 82 8.06 9.83 -6.14
N PRO A 83 7.37 10.73 -6.85
CA PRO A 83 6.47 11.70 -6.22
C PRO A 83 5.39 11.05 -5.34
N GLU A 84 4.88 9.89 -5.75
CA GLU A 84 3.89 9.13 -5.00
C GLU A 84 4.48 8.54 -3.71
N ALA A 85 5.64 7.89 -3.79
CA ALA A 85 6.31 7.35 -2.61
C ALA A 85 6.72 8.46 -1.63
N GLU A 86 7.19 9.60 -2.13
CA GLU A 86 7.56 10.76 -1.30
C GLU A 86 6.36 11.33 -0.52
N GLN A 87 5.18 11.32 -1.13
CA GLN A 87 3.97 11.87 -0.53
C GLN A 87 3.33 10.90 0.47
N TYR A 88 3.29 9.60 0.14
CA TYR A 88 2.46 8.63 0.88
C TYR A 88 3.27 7.61 1.70
N LEU A 89 4.55 7.40 1.41
CA LEU A 89 5.36 6.35 2.05
C LEU A 89 6.49 6.88 2.96
N VAL A 90 6.65 8.20 3.06
CA VAL A 90 7.59 8.84 3.99
C VAL A 90 6.92 9.08 5.33
N THR A 91 7.52 8.58 6.41
CA THR A 91 6.99 8.71 7.77
C THR A 91 6.88 10.17 8.20
N GLY A 92 5.90 10.46 9.06
CA GLY A 92 5.65 11.82 9.57
C GLY A 92 4.97 12.78 8.58
N ARG A 93 4.76 12.39 7.31
CA ARG A 93 3.90 13.16 6.39
C ARG A 93 2.44 13.09 6.87
N PRO A 94 1.65 14.18 6.76
CA PRO A 94 0.22 14.16 7.08
C PRO A 94 -0.60 13.17 6.22
N THR A 95 -0.03 12.78 5.07
CA THR A 95 -0.59 11.84 4.09
C THR A 95 0.07 10.46 4.18
N TYR A 96 0.88 10.20 5.20
CA TYR A 96 1.58 8.93 5.35
C TYR A 96 0.60 7.76 5.47
N TYR A 97 0.71 6.81 4.56
CA TYR A 97 -0.18 5.66 4.39
C TYR A 97 0.46 4.33 4.81
N GLY A 98 1.76 4.34 5.16
CA GLY A 98 2.50 3.12 5.48
C GLY A 98 1.93 2.34 6.67
N ASP A 99 1.47 3.01 7.74
CA ASP A 99 0.86 2.33 8.89
C ASP A 99 -0.39 1.53 8.49
N LEU A 100 -1.21 2.06 7.56
CA LEU A 100 -2.38 1.34 7.07
C LEU A 100 -1.98 0.17 6.15
N ILE A 101 -0.95 0.35 5.31
CA ILE A 101 -0.39 -0.74 4.50
C ILE A 101 0.02 -1.92 5.38
N LEU A 102 0.79 -1.67 6.44
CA LEU A 102 1.27 -2.73 7.34
C LEU A 102 0.09 -3.44 8.03
N LEU A 103 -0.85 -2.66 8.56
CA LEU A 103 -2.01 -3.20 9.26
C LEU A 103 -2.90 -4.06 8.36
N GLU A 104 -3.17 -3.57 7.15
CA GLU A 104 -4.02 -4.27 6.18
C GLU A 104 -3.32 -5.46 5.54
N TYR A 105 -2.01 -5.39 5.32
CA TYR A 105 -1.25 -6.50 4.73
C TYR A 105 -1.35 -7.76 5.60
N GLU A 106 -1.17 -7.62 6.92
CA GLU A 106 -1.34 -8.73 7.85
C GLU A 106 -2.79 -9.20 7.94
N ARG A 107 -3.74 -8.26 8.06
CA ARG A 107 -5.17 -8.58 8.23
C ARG A 107 -5.78 -9.27 7.01
N LEU A 108 -5.38 -8.85 5.81
CA LEU A 108 -5.89 -9.36 4.53
C LEU A 108 -5.08 -10.56 4.02
N ALA A 109 -4.02 -10.98 4.73
CA ALA A 109 -3.22 -12.14 4.37
C ALA A 109 -4.03 -13.43 4.47
N MET A 110 -4.72 -13.79 3.38
CA MET A 110 -5.36 -15.09 3.22
C MET A 110 -4.69 -15.87 2.10
N SER A 111 -4.17 -17.05 2.42
CA SER A 111 -3.54 -17.89 1.40
C SER A 111 -4.56 -18.35 0.34
N PRO A 112 -4.16 -18.51 -0.94
CA PRO A 112 -5.04 -19.06 -1.98
C PRO A 112 -5.60 -20.44 -1.62
N LYS A 113 -4.83 -21.24 -0.86
CA LYS A 113 -5.27 -22.54 -0.35
C LYS A 113 -6.45 -22.38 0.63
N THR A 114 -6.34 -21.45 1.58
CA THR A 114 -7.41 -21.13 2.53
C THR A 114 -8.67 -20.65 1.80
N ILE A 115 -8.52 -19.80 0.78
CA ILE A 115 -9.65 -19.36 -0.05
C ILE A 115 -10.32 -20.57 -0.71
N ALA A 116 -9.55 -21.43 -1.38
CA ALA A 116 -10.08 -22.61 -2.06
C ALA A 116 -10.76 -23.59 -1.09
N GLU A 117 -10.22 -23.77 0.11
CA GLU A 117 -10.83 -24.59 1.17
C GLU A 117 -12.16 -24.00 1.65
N ARG A 118 -12.24 -22.69 1.89
CA ARG A 118 -13.48 -22.02 2.31
C ARG A 118 -14.56 -22.06 1.22
N VAL A 119 -14.17 -21.92 -0.05
CA VAL A 119 -15.11 -22.07 -1.17
C VAL A 119 -15.68 -23.49 -1.23
N LYS A 120 -14.84 -24.50 -1.00
CA LYS A 120 -15.26 -25.92 -1.05
C LYS A 120 -16.11 -26.33 0.15
N ASN A 121 -15.75 -25.85 1.34
CA ASN A 121 -16.24 -26.40 2.60
C ASN A 121 -17.14 -25.43 3.38
N GLY A 122 -17.33 -24.21 2.89
CA GLY A 122 -18.05 -23.16 3.60
C GLY A 122 -17.16 -22.35 4.57
N PRO A 123 -17.74 -21.37 5.27
CA PRO A 123 -16.98 -20.48 6.14
C PRO A 123 -16.39 -21.23 7.33
N VAL A 124 -15.11 -20.95 7.63
CA VAL A 124 -14.51 -21.29 8.91
C VAL A 124 -14.47 -20.02 9.73
N PHE A 125 -15.29 -19.97 10.78
CA PHE A 125 -15.26 -18.87 11.74
C PHE A 125 -13.99 -19.03 12.59
N GLN A 126 -13.01 -18.16 12.37
CA GLN A 126 -11.88 -18.06 13.29
C GLN A 126 -12.40 -17.56 14.64
N LYS A 127 -11.78 -18.05 15.72
CA LYS A 127 -12.00 -17.46 17.04
C LYS A 127 -11.47 -16.02 16.98
N ASP A 128 -12.26 -15.10 17.50
CA ASP A 128 -11.81 -13.75 17.78
C ASP A 128 -10.55 -13.85 18.64
N ASP A 129 -9.44 -13.33 18.12
CA ASP A 129 -8.16 -13.27 18.83
C ASP A 129 -8.14 -12.11 19.85
N GLY A 130 -9.24 -11.34 19.92
CA GLY A 130 -9.41 -10.22 20.83
C GLY A 130 -8.72 -8.95 20.38
N ASN A 131 -8.04 -8.94 19.22
CA ASN A 131 -7.23 -7.82 18.77
C ASN A 131 -8.09 -6.55 18.54
N MET A 132 -9.32 -6.73 18.03
CA MET A 132 -10.32 -5.66 17.85
C MET A 132 -10.96 -5.16 19.16
N SER A 133 -10.65 -5.75 20.32
CA SER A 133 -11.11 -5.27 21.62
C SER A 133 -10.07 -4.41 22.35
N SER A 134 -8.87 -4.23 21.78
CA SER A 134 -7.82 -3.40 22.37
C SER A 134 -7.99 -1.91 22.03
N GLU A 135 -7.80 -1.04 23.02
CA GLU A 135 -7.87 0.41 22.86
C GLU A 135 -6.71 0.93 21.99
N GLU A 136 -5.52 0.35 22.17
CA GLU A 136 -4.32 0.68 21.39
C GLU A 136 -4.52 0.43 19.89
N PHE A 137 -5.18 -0.68 19.51
CA PHE A 137 -5.53 -0.95 18.13
C PHE A 137 -6.42 0.15 17.55
N TRP A 138 -7.47 0.56 18.27
CA TRP A 138 -8.38 1.59 17.78
C TRP A 138 -7.73 2.97 17.71
N ILE A 139 -6.81 3.30 18.62
CA ILE A 139 -6.01 4.53 18.53
C ILE A 139 -5.12 4.52 17.29
N GLN A 140 -4.41 3.42 17.04
CA GLN A 140 -3.54 3.29 15.87
C GLN A 140 -4.36 3.30 14.57
N TYR A 141 -5.44 2.53 14.52
CA TYR A 141 -6.36 2.48 13.38
C TYR A 141 -6.95 3.86 13.08
N ALA A 142 -7.39 4.59 14.11
CA ALA A 142 -7.94 5.92 13.96
C ALA A 142 -6.93 6.89 13.32
N ARG A 143 -5.67 6.86 13.77
CA ARG A 143 -4.60 7.68 13.19
C ARG A 143 -4.33 7.32 11.74
N SER A 144 -4.26 6.03 11.42
CA SER A 144 -4.04 5.55 10.05
C SER A 144 -5.18 5.95 9.11
N MET A 145 -6.43 5.81 9.56
CA MET A 145 -7.62 6.25 8.83
C MET A 145 -7.62 7.76 8.57
N ALA A 146 -7.28 8.56 9.58
CA ALA A 146 -7.15 10.00 9.44
C ALA A 146 -6.11 10.41 8.39
N ASN A 147 -4.95 9.74 8.33
CA ASN A 147 -3.95 10.03 7.31
C ASN A 147 -4.41 9.61 5.92
N TRP A 148 -5.10 8.48 5.80
CA TRP A 148 -5.72 8.04 4.55
C TRP A 148 -6.79 9.01 4.04
N GLU A 149 -7.63 9.52 4.93
CA GLU A 149 -8.61 10.55 4.59
C GLU A 149 -7.94 11.81 4.03
N ARG A 150 -6.84 12.24 4.64
CA ARG A 150 -6.01 13.36 4.16
C ARG A 150 -5.27 13.05 2.86
N ALA A 151 -5.07 11.77 2.52
CA ALA A 151 -4.41 11.34 1.28
C ALA A 151 -5.30 11.45 0.03
N GLY A 152 -6.49 12.07 0.15
CA GLY A 152 -7.37 12.40 -0.98
C GLY A 152 -8.77 11.81 -0.87
N THR A 153 -8.97 10.78 -0.03
CA THR A 153 -10.26 10.10 0.10
C THR A 153 -11.34 11.04 0.62
N ALA A 154 -11.03 11.93 1.58
CA ALA A 154 -12.00 12.89 2.10
C ALA A 154 -12.43 13.90 1.02
N GLN A 155 -11.49 14.33 0.16
CA GLN A 155 -11.80 15.23 -0.95
C GLN A 155 -12.68 14.51 -1.99
N MET A 156 -12.31 13.28 -2.37
CA MET A 156 -13.09 12.46 -3.30
C MET A 156 -14.52 12.24 -2.78
N LEU A 157 -14.68 11.92 -1.49
CA LEU A 157 -15.98 11.73 -0.86
C LEU A 157 -16.79 13.02 -0.84
N ALA A 158 -16.16 14.14 -0.45
CA ALA A 158 -16.81 15.46 -0.46
C ALA A 158 -17.28 15.85 -1.85
N ASP A 159 -16.46 15.66 -2.88
CA ASP A 159 -16.82 15.93 -4.28
C ASP A 159 -17.97 15.03 -4.74
N THR A 160 -17.93 13.75 -4.37
CA THR A 160 -19.01 12.79 -4.68
C THR A 160 -20.33 13.22 -4.04
N ILE A 161 -20.32 13.55 -2.74
CA ILE A 161 -21.51 14.01 -2.03
C ILE A 161 -22.01 15.34 -2.62
N ALA A 162 -21.11 16.27 -2.92
CA ALA A 162 -21.45 17.56 -3.51
C ALA A 162 -22.05 17.43 -4.92
N SER A 163 -21.73 16.36 -5.64
CA SER A 163 -22.28 16.08 -6.97
C SER A 163 -23.73 15.55 -6.96
N LEU A 164 -24.27 15.19 -5.79
CA LEU A 164 -25.65 14.70 -5.69
C LEU A 164 -26.64 15.83 -6.05
N PRO A 165 -27.66 15.56 -6.90
CA PRO A 165 -28.63 16.57 -7.30
C PRO A 165 -29.32 17.28 -6.11
N GLU A 166 -29.58 16.54 -5.05
CA GLU A 166 -30.27 17.00 -3.85
C GLU A 166 -29.34 17.69 -2.84
N PHE A 167 -28.01 17.69 -3.06
CA PHE A 167 -27.03 18.20 -2.09
C PHE A 167 -27.34 19.64 -1.66
N SER A 168 -27.72 20.49 -2.61
CA SER A 168 -28.09 21.90 -2.36
C SER A 168 -29.28 22.07 -1.40
N SER A 169 -30.12 21.03 -1.24
CA SER A 169 -31.29 21.01 -0.35
C SER A 169 -30.98 20.45 1.04
N MET A 170 -29.84 19.75 1.21
CA MET A 170 -29.43 19.22 2.50
C MET A 170 -29.10 20.36 3.48
N ARG A 171 -29.50 20.22 4.74
CA ARG A 171 -29.29 21.24 5.81
C ARG A 171 -28.59 20.70 7.04
N LYS A 172 -28.60 19.38 7.22
CA LYS A 172 -28.00 18.67 8.35
C LYS A 172 -27.39 17.40 7.82
N MET A 173 -26.21 17.06 8.33
CA MET A 173 -25.51 15.81 8.02
C MET A 173 -25.08 15.17 9.34
N LEU A 174 -25.13 13.84 9.38
CA LEU A 174 -24.68 13.04 10.50
C LEU A 174 -23.60 12.10 9.99
N ASP A 175 -22.41 12.21 10.56
CA ASP A 175 -21.31 11.30 10.30
C ASP A 175 -21.28 10.23 11.40
N LEU A 176 -21.70 9.01 11.05
CA LEU A 176 -21.70 7.87 11.96
C LEU A 176 -20.40 7.09 11.76
N GLY A 177 -19.53 7.10 12.76
CA GLY A 177 -18.23 6.44 12.70
C GLY A 177 -17.10 7.30 12.15
N GLY A 178 -17.34 8.59 11.93
CA GLY A 178 -16.30 9.56 11.57
C GLY A 178 -15.15 9.56 12.56
N VAL A 179 -13.95 9.26 12.05
CA VAL A 179 -12.73 9.25 12.85
C VAL A 179 -12.13 10.65 12.78
N ARG A 180 -12.12 11.37 13.91
CA ARG A 180 -11.44 12.68 13.95
C ARG A 180 -9.94 12.47 14.05
N ALA A 181 -9.23 13.18 13.19
CA ALA A 181 -7.79 13.31 13.21
C ALA A 181 -7.28 14.29 14.27
#